data_AF-U9TMU7-F1
#
_entry.id   AF-U9TMU7-F1
#
_cell.length_a   1.000
_cell.length_b   1.000
_cell.length_c   1.000
_cell.angle_alpha   90.00
_cell.angle_beta   90.00
_cell.angle_gamma   90.00
#
_symmetry.space_group_name_H-M   'P 1'
#
loop_
_entity.id
_entity.type
_entity.pdbx_description
1 polymer ?
#
loop_
_entity_poly.entity_id
_entity_poly.type
_entity_poly.pdbx_seq_one_letter_code
_entity_poly.pdbx_strand_id
1 'polypeptide(L)'
;MRVFSWNSLSEVLKSILPQNYSYLIENFNELPSYRTTENFIIPQFELDVFVDIDNEEKAREWFMAFESKSKMTMPETKRSREIKRQQSSQLRNTNCTSTIHLRLERWRIELSHPLEINIKFIHNHVIISAELLSFRRVNEKVRERFLELFKDGHSPASAMYTHEDELYLSAADEQELLLLLADRASNLDYDYIFNLFRQYRQDSLGDRNGSAMFRRLAEVVNDYNNSGKGRVILQEYDSRSGKAFILCVVTSLMSRVHEKILQSSEICYMDASASFEPLNTSITLLYTSYAVGALPLGLFITSDELEITLEKALNLLKSILPQHAFYGREA
;
A
#
# COMPACT_ATOMS: atom_id res chain seq x y z
N MET A 1 31.52 20.93 -28.12
CA MET A 1 31.00 20.03 -27.06
C MET A 1 31.28 18.59 -27.44
N ARG A 2 31.63 17.75 -26.47
CA ARG A 2 31.90 16.32 -26.69
C ARG A 2 30.77 15.52 -26.04
N VAL A 3 30.21 14.56 -26.75
CA VAL A 3 29.21 13.64 -26.19
C VAL A 3 29.96 12.61 -25.37
N PHE A 4 29.59 12.48 -24.10
CA PHE A 4 30.10 11.49 -23.18
C PHE A 4 29.06 10.37 -23.00
N SER A 5 29.53 9.13 -23.16
CA SER A 5 28.80 7.98 -22.64
C SER A 5 28.93 7.95 -21.11
N TRP A 6 27.96 7.38 -20.40
CA TRP A 6 28.02 7.30 -18.94
C TRP A 6 29.31 6.63 -18.43
N ASN A 7 29.82 5.61 -19.13
CA ASN A 7 31.06 4.92 -18.78
C ASN A 7 32.31 5.83 -18.82
N SER A 8 32.25 6.90 -19.61
CA SER A 8 33.35 7.88 -19.77
C SER A 8 33.28 9.07 -18.79
N LEU A 9 32.29 9.11 -17.90
CA LEU A 9 32.17 10.14 -16.87
C LEU A 9 33.18 9.92 -15.73
N SER A 10 33.50 10.99 -14.99
CA SER A 10 34.28 10.88 -13.75
C SER A 10 33.49 10.13 -12.66
N GLU A 11 34.18 9.54 -11.68
CA GLU A 11 33.53 8.80 -10.60
C GLU A 11 32.56 9.67 -9.77
N VAL A 12 32.89 10.96 -9.59
CA VAL A 12 32.01 11.94 -8.93
C VAL A 12 30.70 12.14 -9.71
N LEU A 13 30.76 12.20 -11.04
CA LEU A 13 29.56 12.34 -11.87
C LEU A 13 28.80 11.01 -11.96
N LYS A 14 29.50 9.87 -12.00
CA LYS A 14 28.87 8.55 -12.01
C LYS A 14 28.09 8.25 -10.74
N SER A 15 28.50 8.79 -9.58
CA SER A 15 27.78 8.56 -8.32
C SER A 15 26.46 9.30 -8.23
N ILE A 16 26.24 10.33 -9.07
CA ILE A 16 25.07 11.21 -8.99
C ILE A 16 24.19 11.11 -10.25
N LEU A 17 24.79 10.99 -11.44
CA LEU A 17 24.06 10.98 -12.71
C LEU A 17 23.52 9.58 -13.08
N PRO A 18 22.26 9.48 -13.56
CA PRO A 18 21.67 8.24 -14.05
C PRO A 18 22.49 7.55 -15.16
N GLN A 19 22.43 6.20 -15.25
CA GLN A 19 23.29 5.44 -16.17
C GLN A 19 22.77 5.35 -17.61
N ASN A 20 21.45 5.42 -17.80
CA ASN A 20 20.79 5.07 -19.07
C ASN A 20 20.67 6.23 -20.06
N TYR A 21 21.53 7.26 -19.94
CA TYR A 21 21.42 8.49 -20.72
C TYR A 21 22.78 8.90 -21.31
N SER A 22 22.73 9.60 -22.45
CA SER A 22 23.88 10.30 -23.03
C SER A 22 23.98 11.70 -22.46
N TYR A 23 25.22 12.11 -22.17
CA TYR A 23 25.50 13.39 -21.52
C TYR A 23 26.43 14.21 -22.40
N LEU A 24 26.01 15.42 -22.75
CA LEU A 24 26.84 16.39 -23.44
C LEU A 24 27.21 17.47 -22.43
N ILE A 25 28.43 17.35 -21.88
CA ILE A 25 28.92 18.27 -20.85
C ILE A 25 29.42 19.54 -21.53
N GLU A 26 28.83 20.66 -21.16
CA GLU A 26 29.28 22.00 -21.55
C GLU A 26 30.35 22.51 -20.59
N ASN A 27 30.08 22.37 -19.30
CA ASN A 27 30.93 22.88 -18.24
C ASN A 27 30.90 21.93 -17.04
N PHE A 28 32.06 21.67 -16.45
CA PHE A 28 32.21 20.93 -15.20
C PHE A 28 33.32 21.60 -14.38
N ASN A 29 32.94 22.20 -13.26
CA ASN A 29 33.83 22.93 -12.37
C ASN A 29 33.86 22.26 -11.01
N GLU A 30 34.96 21.58 -10.69
CA GLU A 30 35.16 20.94 -9.39
C GLU A 30 35.63 21.96 -8.35
N LEU A 31 34.90 22.06 -7.25
CA LEU A 31 35.15 22.99 -6.16
C LEU A 31 35.81 22.26 -4.97
N PRO A 32 36.49 22.99 -4.06
CA PRO A 32 37.05 22.39 -2.86
C PRO A 32 36.00 21.62 -2.06
N SER A 33 36.32 20.37 -1.69
CA SER A 33 35.40 19.54 -0.92
C SER A 33 35.09 20.17 0.45
N TYR A 34 33.86 19.99 0.92
CA TYR A 34 33.45 20.45 2.24
C TYR A 34 33.60 19.35 3.28
N ARG A 35 34.25 19.67 4.40
CA ARG A 35 34.36 18.76 5.55
C ARG A 35 33.30 19.12 6.58
N THR A 36 32.40 18.19 6.87
CA THR A 36 31.36 18.38 7.89
C THR A 36 31.94 18.28 9.31
N THR A 37 31.15 18.69 10.30
CA THR A 37 31.47 18.53 11.73
C THR A 37 31.68 17.07 12.14
N GLU A 38 31.08 16.15 11.40
CA GLU A 38 31.18 14.70 11.58
C GLU A 38 32.33 14.08 10.77
N ASN A 39 33.21 14.90 10.18
CA ASN A 39 34.36 14.50 9.36
C ASN A 39 34.02 13.83 8.02
N PHE A 40 32.79 13.96 7.52
CA PHE A 40 32.48 13.54 6.16
C PHE A 40 33.05 14.54 5.14
N ILE A 41 33.62 14.02 4.05
CA ILE A 41 34.12 14.82 2.92
C ILE A 41 33.06 14.79 1.82
N ILE A 42 32.57 15.97 1.44
CA ILE A 42 31.52 16.11 0.43
C ILE A 42 32.13 16.78 -0.81
N PRO A 43 32.09 16.13 -1.99
CA PRO A 43 32.51 16.77 -3.22
C PRO A 43 31.59 17.96 -3.52
N GLN A 44 32.17 19.06 -4.00
CA GLN A 44 31.41 20.22 -4.45
C GLN A 44 31.72 20.46 -5.92
N PHE A 45 30.71 20.77 -6.72
CA PHE A 45 30.92 21.09 -8.13
C PHE A 45 29.75 21.86 -8.74
N GLU A 46 30.00 22.48 -9.88
CA GLU A 46 28.99 23.02 -10.77
C GLU A 46 29.06 22.27 -12.10
N LEU A 47 27.91 21.87 -12.64
CA LEU A 47 27.81 21.08 -13.86
C LEU A 47 26.71 21.64 -14.75
N ASP A 48 27.07 21.97 -15.99
CA ASP A 48 26.14 22.33 -17.05
C ASP A 48 26.19 21.23 -18.11
N VAL A 49 25.08 20.51 -18.28
CA VAL A 49 25.01 19.31 -19.10
C VAL A 49 23.71 19.25 -19.90
N PHE A 50 23.80 18.73 -21.13
CA PHE A 50 22.64 18.45 -21.97
C PHE A 50 22.40 16.94 -22.06
N VAL A 51 21.12 16.57 -22.06
CA VAL A 51 20.68 15.17 -22.12
C VAL A 51 19.73 14.98 -23.31
N ASP A 52 19.83 13.83 -23.97
CA ASP A 52 18.94 13.41 -25.06
C ASP A 52 17.56 13.00 -24.52
N ILE A 53 16.80 14.00 -24.06
CA ILE A 53 15.44 13.85 -23.54
C ILE A 53 14.56 14.93 -24.18
N ASP A 54 13.58 14.49 -24.97
CA ASP A 54 12.74 15.33 -25.82
C ASP A 54 11.38 15.70 -25.21
N ASN A 55 11.01 15.10 -24.08
CA ASN A 55 9.69 15.28 -23.48
C ASN A 55 9.73 15.43 -21.95
N GLU A 56 8.64 15.99 -21.41
CA GLU A 56 8.51 16.29 -19.98
C GLU A 56 8.45 15.03 -19.11
N GLU A 57 7.83 13.94 -19.59
CA GLU A 57 7.70 12.69 -18.83
C GLU A 57 9.06 12.03 -18.59
N LYS A 58 9.85 11.84 -19.66
CA LYS A 58 11.24 11.35 -19.58
C LYS A 58 12.13 12.29 -18.76
N ALA A 59 11.90 13.60 -18.80
CA ALA A 59 12.65 14.54 -17.95
C ALA A 59 12.33 14.34 -16.47
N ARG A 60 11.06 14.03 -16.13
CA ARG A 60 10.65 13.65 -14.77
C ARG A 60 11.23 12.31 -14.37
N GLU A 61 11.25 11.31 -15.25
CA GLU A 61 11.90 10.02 -14.99
C GLU A 61 13.40 10.17 -14.73
N TRP A 62 14.08 10.99 -15.52
CA TRP A 62 15.50 11.31 -15.31
C TRP A 62 15.71 11.97 -13.95
N PHE A 63 14.85 12.92 -13.58
CA PHE A 63 14.95 13.61 -12.29
C PHE A 63 14.71 12.64 -11.12
N MET A 64 13.73 11.73 -11.23
CA MET A 64 13.49 10.70 -10.21
C MET A 64 14.69 9.73 -10.11
N ALA A 65 15.30 9.36 -11.23
CA ALA A 65 16.52 8.54 -11.24
C ALA A 65 17.71 9.30 -10.60
N PHE A 66 17.84 10.59 -10.85
CA PHE A 66 18.82 11.47 -10.22
C PHE A 66 18.61 11.56 -8.70
N GLU A 67 17.39 11.80 -8.22
CA GLU A 67 17.06 11.80 -6.78
C GLU A 67 17.32 10.43 -6.14
N SER A 68 17.06 9.34 -6.88
CA SER A 68 17.33 7.98 -6.44
C SER A 68 18.81 7.71 -6.21
N LYS A 69 19.65 8.18 -7.14
CA LYS A 69 21.09 7.92 -7.14
C LYS A 69 21.85 8.84 -6.20
N SER A 70 21.53 10.13 -6.22
CA SER A 70 22.11 11.14 -5.34
C SER A 70 21.61 11.04 -3.89
N LYS A 71 20.51 10.30 -3.65
CA LYS A 71 19.78 10.23 -2.37
C LYS A 71 19.26 11.58 -1.87
N MET A 72 19.18 12.56 -2.75
CA MET A 72 18.72 13.90 -2.43
C MET A 72 17.20 14.02 -2.57
N THR A 73 16.63 14.95 -1.80
CA THR A 73 15.24 15.38 -1.98
C THR A 73 15.25 16.84 -2.40
N MET A 74 14.80 17.13 -3.61
CA MET A 74 14.73 18.49 -4.15
C MET A 74 13.27 18.92 -4.26
N PRO A 75 12.80 19.86 -3.42
CA PRO A 75 11.45 20.40 -3.53
C PRO A 75 11.32 21.24 -4.82
N GLU A 76 10.24 21.02 -5.57
CA GLU A 76 9.99 21.76 -6.80
C GLU A 76 9.54 23.19 -6.47
N THR A 77 10.37 24.19 -6.78
CA THR A 77 10.01 25.61 -6.67
C THR A 77 9.38 26.09 -7.97
N LYS A 78 8.09 25.78 -8.19
CA LYS A 78 7.33 26.48 -9.24
C LYS A 78 7.23 27.97 -8.86
N ARG A 79 7.51 28.84 -9.83
CA ARG A 79 7.46 30.31 -9.73
C ARG A 79 6.26 30.78 -8.86
N SER A 80 6.59 31.31 -7.68
CA SER A 80 5.74 32.06 -6.72
C SER A 80 4.40 31.44 -6.29
N ARG A 81 4.38 30.73 -5.16
CA ARG A 81 3.40 30.90 -4.07
C ARG A 81 4.06 30.60 -2.73
N GLU A 82 4.32 31.63 -1.94
CA GLU A 82 4.70 31.49 -0.53
C GLU A 82 3.56 30.84 0.24
N ILE A 83 3.64 29.53 0.47
CA ILE A 83 2.87 28.87 1.52
C ILE A 83 3.85 28.68 2.68
N LYS A 84 3.81 29.60 3.64
CA LYS A 84 4.49 29.44 4.93
C LYS A 84 3.95 28.19 5.63
N ARG A 85 4.61 27.05 5.43
CA ARG A 85 4.45 25.89 6.32
C ARG A 85 5.14 26.23 7.63
N GLN A 86 4.41 26.13 8.74
CA GLN A 86 4.94 26.30 10.08
C GLN A 86 6.16 25.38 10.27
N GLN A 87 7.22 25.95 10.85
CA GLN A 87 8.48 25.27 11.10
C GLN A 87 8.24 24.06 11.99
N SER A 88 8.42 22.86 11.43
CA SER A 88 8.62 21.66 12.23
C SER A 88 9.91 21.83 13.02
N SER A 89 9.96 21.31 14.24
CA SER A 89 11.15 21.26 15.11
C SER A 89 12.33 20.47 14.53
N GLN A 90 12.14 19.76 13.42
CA GLN A 90 13.20 19.12 12.63
C GLN A 90 13.87 20.14 11.70
N LEU A 91 15.20 20.13 11.64
CA LEU A 91 16.06 21.02 10.84
C LEU A 91 15.92 20.74 9.33
N ARG A 92 14.71 20.88 8.77
CA ARG A 92 14.43 20.70 7.34
C ARG A 92 15.16 21.71 6.46
N ASN A 93 15.63 22.82 7.03
CA ASN A 93 16.25 23.89 6.27
C ASN A 93 17.64 24.21 6.83
N THR A 94 18.66 23.66 6.16
CA THR A 94 20.07 23.89 6.43
C THR A 94 20.63 25.13 5.71
N ASN A 95 19.75 25.92 5.07
CA ASN A 95 20.12 27.02 4.17
C ASN A 95 21.15 26.58 3.11
N CYS A 96 21.00 25.33 2.63
CA CYS A 96 21.86 24.76 1.60
C CYS A 96 21.67 25.49 0.27
N THR A 97 22.77 25.80 -0.40
CA THR A 97 22.77 26.52 -1.69
C THR A 97 22.69 25.60 -2.92
N SER A 98 22.53 24.29 -2.69
CA SER A 98 22.46 23.30 -3.76
C SER A 98 21.18 23.46 -4.57
N THR A 99 21.30 23.55 -5.89
CA THR A 99 20.17 23.72 -6.80
C THR A 99 20.33 22.89 -8.06
N ILE A 100 19.20 22.54 -8.67
CA ILE A 100 19.15 21.92 -9.99
C ILE A 100 18.11 22.65 -10.84
N HIS A 101 18.51 23.06 -12.04
CA HIS A 101 17.64 23.71 -13.01
C HIS A 101 17.54 22.83 -14.25
N LEU A 102 16.33 22.39 -14.56
CA LEU A 102 16.03 21.63 -15.77
C LEU A 102 15.27 22.54 -16.74
N ARG A 103 15.73 22.64 -17.98
CA ARG A 103 15.11 23.45 -19.03
C ARG A 103 15.04 22.66 -20.33
N LEU A 104 13.83 22.39 -20.79
CA LEU A 104 13.60 21.76 -22.09
C LEU A 104 13.52 22.82 -23.18
N GLU A 105 14.51 22.86 -24.07
CA GLU A 105 14.57 23.82 -25.18
C GLU A 105 14.04 23.19 -26.47
N ARG A 106 12.81 23.55 -26.86
CA ARG A 106 12.14 22.98 -28.06
C ARG A 106 12.93 23.17 -29.36
N TRP A 107 13.70 24.24 -29.48
CA TRP A 107 14.51 24.50 -30.68
C TRP A 107 15.77 23.62 -30.75
N ARG A 108 16.22 23.03 -29.63
CA ARG A 108 17.36 22.10 -29.58
C ARG A 108 16.97 20.65 -29.88
N ILE A 109 15.69 20.35 -30.13
CA ILE A 109 15.23 18.99 -30.47
C ILE A 109 15.96 18.50 -31.74
N GLU A 110 16.26 19.41 -32.66
CA GLU A 110 17.01 19.13 -33.90
C GLU A 110 18.52 18.86 -33.66
N LEU A 111 19.03 19.12 -32.44
CA LEU A 111 20.45 19.01 -32.08
C LEU A 111 20.75 17.80 -31.16
N SER A 112 19.85 16.82 -31.07
CA SER A 112 19.97 15.54 -30.33
C SER A 112 20.02 15.61 -28.79
N HIS A 113 20.18 16.77 -28.14
CA HIS A 113 20.20 16.87 -26.67
C HIS A 113 19.40 18.10 -26.18
N PRO A 114 18.06 18.07 -26.20
CA PRO A 114 17.22 19.25 -25.96
C PRO A 114 17.00 19.63 -24.50
N LEU A 115 17.34 18.77 -23.54
CA LEU A 115 17.21 19.06 -22.11
C LEU A 115 18.51 19.62 -21.55
N GLU A 116 18.49 20.89 -21.15
CA GLU A 116 19.56 21.57 -20.40
C GLU A 116 19.39 21.29 -18.90
N ILE A 117 20.46 20.87 -18.25
CA ILE A 117 20.51 20.59 -16.82
C ILE A 117 21.69 21.32 -16.21
N ASN A 118 21.40 22.28 -15.33
CA ASN A 118 22.41 23.01 -14.57
C ASN A 118 22.34 22.57 -13.11
N ILE A 119 23.40 21.96 -12.61
CA ILE A 119 23.50 21.42 -11.26
C ILE A 119 24.54 22.23 -10.49
N LYS A 120 24.10 22.85 -9.41
CA LYS A 120 24.98 23.45 -8.40
C LYS A 120 25.03 22.54 -7.19
N PHE A 121 26.01 21.66 -7.13
CA PHE A 121 26.16 20.67 -6.07
C PHE A 121 27.04 21.22 -4.94
N ILE A 122 26.49 22.15 -4.16
CA ILE A 122 27.21 22.83 -3.07
C ILE A 122 26.45 22.65 -1.76
N HIS A 123 27.00 21.77 -0.91
CA HIS A 123 26.42 21.39 0.38
C HIS A 123 27.25 21.89 1.56
N ASN A 124 26.55 22.33 2.60
CA ASN A 124 27.10 22.74 3.91
C ASN A 124 26.69 21.76 5.04
N HIS A 125 26.14 20.61 4.68
CA HIS A 125 25.63 19.58 5.61
C HIS A 125 25.88 18.19 5.02
N VAL A 126 25.86 17.16 5.86
CA VAL A 126 25.93 15.75 5.42
C VAL A 126 24.77 15.48 4.45
N ILE A 127 25.03 14.82 3.33
CA ILE A 127 24.03 14.54 2.28
C ILE A 127 23.37 13.17 2.41
N ILE A 128 24.00 12.23 3.12
CA ILE A 128 23.50 10.88 3.37
C ILE A 128 23.48 10.68 4.89
N SER A 129 22.32 10.91 5.49
CA SER A 129 22.05 10.64 6.91
C SER A 129 20.65 10.08 7.06
N ALA A 130 20.39 9.33 8.14
CA ALA A 130 19.08 8.74 8.38
C ALA A 130 17.96 9.81 8.43
N GLU A 131 18.24 10.97 9.01
CA GLU A 131 17.30 12.09 9.05
C GLU A 131 16.94 12.59 7.64
N LEU A 132 17.92 12.76 6.74
CA LEU A 132 17.64 13.22 5.38
C LEU A 132 16.93 12.16 4.53
N LEU A 133 17.32 10.90 4.71
CA LEU A 133 16.71 9.75 4.07
C LEU A 133 15.23 9.61 4.46
N SER A 134 14.86 9.99 5.69
CA SER A 134 13.47 10.02 6.15
C SER A 134 12.59 11.06 5.42
N PHE A 135 13.16 12.06 4.74
CA PHE A 135 12.40 13.04 3.97
C PHE A 135 12.18 12.64 2.51
N ARG A 136 12.78 11.54 2.05
CA ARG A 136 12.68 11.11 0.66
C ARG A 136 11.24 10.79 0.27
N ARG A 137 10.95 10.99 -1.01
CA ARG A 137 9.65 10.65 -1.59
C ARG A 137 9.50 9.15 -1.61
N VAL A 138 8.31 8.69 -1.23
CA VAL A 138 7.93 7.29 -1.29
C VAL A 138 8.05 6.77 -2.72
N ASN A 139 8.67 5.61 -2.90
CA ASN A 139 8.70 4.93 -4.18
C ASN A 139 7.32 4.30 -4.47
N GLU A 140 6.77 4.56 -5.65
CA GLU A 140 5.46 4.03 -6.04
C GLU A 140 5.43 2.50 -6.02
N LYS A 141 6.54 1.83 -6.38
CA LYS A 141 6.63 0.37 -6.33
C LYS A 141 6.44 -0.19 -4.91
N VAL A 142 7.04 0.49 -3.92
CA VAL A 142 6.90 0.10 -2.51
C VAL A 142 5.47 0.35 -2.06
N ARG A 143 4.88 1.48 -2.44
CA ARG A 143 3.47 1.77 -2.16
C ARG A 143 2.52 0.71 -2.74
N GLU A 144 2.74 0.29 -3.99
CA GLU A 144 1.97 -0.77 -4.65
C GLU A 144 2.12 -2.11 -3.91
N ARG A 145 3.32 -2.46 -3.48
CA ARG A 145 3.58 -3.66 -2.67
C ARG A 145 2.77 -3.67 -1.37
N PHE A 146 2.69 -2.54 -0.65
CA PHE A 146 1.86 -2.44 0.54
C PHE A 146 0.37 -2.60 0.23
N LEU A 147 -0.12 -2.10 -0.90
CA LEU A 147 -1.50 -2.31 -1.33
C LEU A 147 -1.80 -3.79 -1.62
N GLU A 148 -0.84 -4.56 -2.13
CA GLU A 148 -0.96 -6.02 -2.29
C GLU A 148 -1.06 -6.72 -0.94
N LEU A 149 -0.16 -6.39 0.00
CA LEU A 149 -0.21 -6.96 1.36
C LEU A 149 -1.55 -6.69 2.05
N PHE A 150 -2.14 -5.51 1.84
CA PHE A 150 -3.47 -5.20 2.37
C PHE A 150 -4.60 -6.00 1.72
N LYS A 151 -4.48 -6.35 0.44
CA LYS A 151 -5.42 -7.26 -0.24
C LYS A 151 -5.32 -8.68 0.31
N ASP A 152 -4.12 -9.09 0.69
CA ASP A 152 -3.85 -10.40 1.31
C ASP A 152 -4.27 -10.46 2.80
N GLY A 153 -4.79 -9.35 3.35
CA GLY A 153 -5.34 -9.29 4.70
C GLY A 153 -4.37 -8.79 5.77
N HIS A 154 -3.19 -8.30 5.40
CA HIS A 154 -2.27 -7.72 6.37
C HIS A 154 -2.83 -6.43 6.99
N SER A 155 -2.68 -6.31 8.30
CA SER A 155 -2.79 -5.03 9.02
C SER A 155 -1.60 -4.11 8.70
N PRO A 156 -1.66 -2.80 9.01
CA PRO A 156 -0.52 -1.90 8.86
C PRO A 156 0.75 -2.41 9.53
N ALA A 157 0.64 -2.92 10.76
CA ALA A 157 1.78 -3.43 11.53
C ALA A 157 2.34 -4.72 10.90
N SER A 158 1.49 -5.70 10.61
CA SER A 158 1.95 -6.95 9.97
C SER A 158 2.54 -6.71 8.58
N ALA A 159 1.99 -5.77 7.80
CA ALA A 159 2.53 -5.41 6.49
C ALA A 159 3.91 -4.76 6.62
N MET A 160 4.09 -3.86 7.60
CA MET A 160 5.37 -3.25 7.91
C MET A 160 6.42 -4.31 8.25
N TYR A 161 6.12 -5.21 9.19
CA TYR A 161 7.06 -6.29 9.57
C TYR A 161 7.40 -7.21 8.39
N THR A 162 6.39 -7.57 7.59
CA THR A 162 6.62 -8.43 6.40
C THR A 162 7.55 -7.74 5.40
N HIS A 163 7.35 -6.44 5.17
CA HIS A 163 8.20 -5.65 4.27
C HIS A 163 9.62 -5.46 4.82
N GLU A 164 9.75 -5.20 6.13
CA GLU A 164 11.06 -5.11 6.78
C GLU A 164 11.82 -6.43 6.68
N ASP A 165 11.17 -7.57 6.93
CA ASP A 165 11.77 -8.90 6.76
C ASP A 165 12.26 -9.12 5.32
N GLU A 166 11.51 -8.69 4.31
CA GLU A 166 11.96 -8.72 2.91
C GLU A 166 13.22 -7.87 2.70
N LEU A 167 13.31 -6.68 3.32
CA LEU A 167 14.51 -5.85 3.27
C LEU A 167 15.71 -6.54 3.93
N TYR A 168 15.54 -7.16 5.10
CA TYR A 168 16.58 -7.94 5.78
C TYR A 168 17.12 -9.08 4.92
N LEU A 169 16.25 -9.76 4.17
CA LEU A 169 16.64 -10.86 3.27
C LEU A 169 17.29 -10.39 1.97
N SER A 170 16.96 -9.18 1.51
CA SER A 170 17.43 -8.64 0.22
C SER A 170 18.76 -7.90 0.30
N ALA A 171 19.14 -7.39 1.48
CA ALA A 171 20.37 -6.63 1.66
C ALA A 171 21.61 -7.52 1.52
N ALA A 172 22.63 -7.05 0.78
CA ALA A 172 23.89 -7.77 0.63
C ALA A 172 24.76 -7.70 1.89
N ASP A 173 24.67 -6.60 2.64
CA ASP A 173 25.42 -6.37 3.88
C ASP A 173 24.66 -5.46 4.88
N GLU A 174 25.22 -5.34 6.09
CA GLU A 174 24.65 -4.55 7.19
C GLU A 174 24.59 -3.05 6.90
N GLN A 175 25.54 -2.51 6.14
CA GLN A 175 25.55 -1.08 5.81
C GLN A 175 24.45 -0.75 4.80
N GLU A 176 24.27 -1.59 3.79
CA GLU A 176 23.16 -1.48 2.84
C GLU A 176 21.81 -1.59 3.56
N LEU A 177 21.67 -2.56 4.47
CA LEU A 177 20.46 -2.74 5.27
C LEU A 177 20.11 -1.49 6.08
N LEU A 178 21.08 -0.90 6.80
CA LEU A 178 20.87 0.32 7.58
C LEU A 178 20.43 1.49 6.70
N LEU A 179 20.97 1.60 5.49
CA LEU A 179 20.54 2.62 4.52
C LEU A 179 19.12 2.38 4.02
N LEU A 180 18.75 1.13 3.70
CA LEU A 180 17.41 0.77 3.24
C LEU A 180 16.35 1.03 4.31
N LEU A 181 16.62 0.68 5.57
CA LEU A 181 15.70 0.88 6.69
C LEU A 181 15.48 2.36 7.01
N ALA A 182 16.49 3.22 6.79
CA ALA A 182 16.39 4.66 7.02
C ALA A 182 15.79 5.43 5.82
N ASP A 183 15.84 4.86 4.62
CA ASP A 183 15.36 5.47 3.38
C ASP A 183 13.85 5.37 3.23
N ARG A 184 13.14 6.49 3.40
CA ARG A 184 11.68 6.54 3.26
C ARG A 184 11.17 6.12 1.87
N ALA A 185 12.02 6.23 0.85
CA ALA A 185 11.66 5.72 -0.48
C ALA A 185 11.52 4.19 -0.48
N SER A 186 12.24 3.51 0.41
CA SER A 186 12.37 2.05 0.47
C SER A 186 11.63 1.45 1.68
N ASN A 187 11.74 2.07 2.86
CA ASN A 187 11.05 1.70 4.08
C ASN A 187 10.09 2.83 4.51
N LEU A 188 8.80 2.59 4.40
CA LEU A 188 7.77 3.58 4.66
C LEU A 188 7.60 3.85 6.17
N ASP A 189 7.36 5.11 6.53
CA ASP A 189 6.98 5.44 7.91
C ASP A 189 5.65 4.77 8.28
N TYR A 190 5.52 4.32 9.53
CA TYR A 190 4.29 3.71 10.01
C TYR A 190 3.05 4.61 9.82
N ASP A 191 3.18 5.92 10.06
CA ASP A 191 2.09 6.89 9.84
C ASP A 191 1.64 6.93 8.38
N TYR A 192 2.58 6.79 7.44
CA TYR A 192 2.26 6.71 6.01
C TYR A 192 1.51 5.41 5.71
N ILE A 193 2.02 4.28 6.19
CA ILE A 193 1.40 2.94 6.00
C ILE A 193 -0.02 2.94 6.58
N PHE A 194 -0.21 3.49 7.78
CA PHE A 194 -1.50 3.58 8.44
C PHE A 194 -2.51 4.41 7.64
N ASN A 195 -2.09 5.57 7.13
CA ASN A 195 -2.95 6.42 6.30
C ASN A 195 -3.27 5.76 4.96
N LEU A 196 -2.30 5.09 4.34
CA LEU A 196 -2.50 4.33 3.11
C LEU A 196 -3.52 3.20 3.32
N PHE A 197 -3.39 2.44 4.41
CA PHE A 197 -4.34 1.40 4.78
C PHE A 197 -5.75 1.95 5.03
N ARG A 198 -5.85 3.11 5.70
CA ARG A 198 -7.13 3.76 5.95
C ARG A 198 -7.82 4.15 4.63
N GLN A 199 -7.08 4.73 3.70
CA GLN A 199 -7.59 5.06 2.37
C GLN A 199 -8.02 3.80 1.61
N TYR A 200 -7.12 2.80 1.53
CA TYR A 200 -7.42 1.51 0.90
C TYR A 200 -8.69 0.87 1.46
N ARG A 201 -8.88 0.89 2.78
CA ARG A 201 -10.06 0.34 3.44
C ARG A 201 -11.32 1.11 3.09
N GLN A 202 -11.27 2.44 3.06
CA GLN A 202 -12.41 3.27 2.68
C GLN A 202 -12.84 2.96 1.23
N ASP A 203 -11.88 2.87 0.31
CA ASP A 203 -12.15 2.58 -1.09
C ASP A 203 -12.66 1.13 -1.27
N SER A 204 -11.96 0.16 -0.67
CA SER A 204 -12.17 -1.28 -0.94
C SER A 204 -13.20 -1.96 -0.04
N LEU A 205 -13.42 -1.47 1.18
CA LEU A 205 -14.33 -2.09 2.17
C LEU A 205 -15.43 -1.13 2.65
N GLY A 206 -15.25 0.18 2.46
CA GLY A 206 -16.22 1.20 2.86
C GLY A 206 -16.09 1.61 4.33
N ASP A 207 -17.15 2.24 4.83
CA ASP A 207 -17.20 2.69 6.22
C ASP A 207 -17.20 1.52 7.20
N ARG A 208 -16.59 1.74 8.38
CA ARG A 208 -16.49 0.69 9.42
C ARG A 208 -17.81 0.39 10.12
N ASN A 209 -18.73 1.35 10.14
CA ASN A 209 -19.98 1.27 10.87
C ASN A 209 -21.05 2.16 10.25
N GLY A 210 -22.28 2.03 10.76
CA GLY A 210 -23.40 2.86 10.34
C GLY A 210 -24.03 2.42 9.02
N SER A 211 -24.89 3.28 8.49
CA SER A 211 -25.77 2.98 7.35
C SER A 211 -25.00 2.75 6.03
N ALA A 212 -23.87 3.43 5.84
CA ALA A 212 -23.06 3.25 4.63
C ALA A 212 -22.44 1.85 4.55
N MET A 213 -22.03 1.29 5.69
CA MET A 213 -21.53 -0.09 5.80
C MET A 213 -22.63 -1.09 5.43
N PHE A 214 -23.83 -0.95 6.01
CA PHE A 214 -24.96 -1.84 5.71
C PHE A 214 -25.44 -1.73 4.26
N ARG A 215 -25.44 -0.53 3.67
CA ARG A 215 -25.76 -0.35 2.25
C ARG A 215 -24.81 -1.15 1.35
N ARG A 216 -23.51 -1.06 1.60
CA ARG A 216 -22.51 -1.84 0.87
C ARG A 216 -22.65 -3.35 1.13
N LEU A 217 -22.94 -3.75 2.37
CA LEU A 217 -23.17 -5.15 2.70
C LEU A 217 -24.39 -5.71 1.94
N ALA A 218 -25.47 -4.93 1.83
CA ALA A 218 -26.65 -5.31 1.06
C ALA A 218 -26.33 -5.46 -0.44
N GLU A 219 -25.49 -4.60 -1.01
CA GLU A 219 -24.97 -4.74 -2.38
C GLU A 219 -24.21 -6.06 -2.56
N VAL A 220 -23.29 -6.38 -1.64
CA VAL A 220 -22.52 -7.64 -1.67
C VAL A 220 -23.43 -8.87 -1.53
N VAL A 221 -24.46 -8.82 -0.68
CA VAL A 221 -25.45 -9.90 -0.52
C VAL A 221 -26.23 -10.10 -1.81
N ASN A 222 -26.65 -9.04 -2.48
CA ASN A 222 -27.35 -9.11 -3.76
C ASN A 222 -26.46 -9.72 -4.86
N ASP A 223 -25.22 -9.26 -4.96
CA ASP A 223 -24.25 -9.79 -5.93
C ASP A 223 -23.97 -11.28 -5.68
N TYR A 224 -23.82 -11.68 -4.41
CA TYR A 224 -23.61 -13.08 -4.05
C TYR A 224 -24.82 -13.95 -4.42
N ASN A 225 -26.03 -13.51 -4.10
CA ASN A 225 -27.27 -14.21 -4.47
C ASN A 225 -27.43 -14.35 -5.99
N ASN A 226 -26.99 -13.34 -6.76
CA ASN A 226 -27.01 -13.36 -8.22
C ASN A 226 -25.90 -14.22 -8.84
N SER A 227 -24.83 -14.50 -8.10
CA SER A 227 -23.66 -15.25 -8.60
C SER A 227 -23.89 -16.77 -8.75
N GLY A 228 -24.99 -17.30 -8.18
CA GLY A 228 -25.27 -18.74 -8.15
C GLY A 228 -24.37 -19.55 -7.22
N LYS A 229 -23.49 -18.91 -6.43
CA LYS A 229 -22.57 -19.55 -5.48
C LYS A 229 -23.20 -19.98 -4.16
N GLY A 230 -24.47 -19.62 -3.94
CA GLY A 230 -25.21 -19.91 -2.73
C GLY A 230 -26.38 -18.96 -2.54
N ARG A 231 -26.87 -18.90 -1.30
CA ARG A 231 -27.91 -17.98 -0.83
C ARG A 231 -27.47 -17.32 0.46
N VAL A 232 -27.78 -16.03 0.58
CA VAL A 232 -27.47 -15.21 1.74
C VAL A 232 -28.68 -14.35 2.07
N ILE A 233 -29.00 -14.24 3.36
CA ILE A 233 -30.01 -13.33 3.88
C ILE A 233 -29.41 -12.47 4.99
N LEU A 234 -29.77 -11.19 4.97
CA LEU A 234 -29.25 -10.16 5.86
C LEU A 234 -30.39 -9.50 6.64
N GLN A 235 -30.18 -9.35 7.94
CA GLN A 235 -30.90 -8.43 8.81
C GLN A 235 -29.92 -7.40 9.36
N GLU A 236 -30.17 -6.14 9.03
CA GLU A 236 -29.39 -5.01 9.54
C GLU A 236 -29.61 -4.82 11.05
N TYR A 237 -28.57 -4.30 11.72
CA TYR A 237 -28.66 -3.89 13.11
C TYR A 237 -29.50 -2.61 13.24
N ASP A 238 -30.45 -2.58 14.16
CA ASP A 238 -31.21 -1.38 14.50
C ASP A 238 -31.37 -1.25 16.01
N SER A 239 -30.63 -0.30 16.58
CA SER A 239 -30.66 -0.01 18.02
C SER A 239 -32.00 0.58 18.49
N ARG A 240 -32.80 1.19 17.60
CA ARG A 240 -34.09 1.78 17.98
C ARG A 240 -35.17 0.72 18.16
N SER A 241 -35.16 -0.31 17.31
CA SER A 241 -36.08 -1.43 17.39
C SER A 241 -35.52 -2.62 18.18
N GLY A 242 -34.27 -2.55 18.65
CA GLY A 242 -33.59 -3.64 19.34
C GLY A 242 -33.29 -4.84 18.44
N LYS A 243 -33.21 -4.63 17.11
CA LYS A 243 -32.88 -5.70 16.17
C LYS A 243 -31.39 -5.94 16.15
N ALA A 244 -31.00 -7.15 16.53
CA ALA A 244 -29.64 -7.65 16.35
C ALA A 244 -29.27 -7.72 14.86
N PHE A 245 -27.98 -7.60 14.58
CA PHE A 245 -27.42 -7.94 13.28
C PHE A 245 -27.50 -9.46 13.08
N ILE A 246 -27.97 -9.91 11.92
CA ILE A 246 -27.96 -11.32 11.53
C ILE A 246 -27.58 -11.44 10.05
N LEU A 247 -26.58 -12.26 9.75
CA LEU A 247 -26.22 -12.63 8.38
C LEU A 247 -26.18 -14.15 8.27
N CYS A 248 -27.05 -14.76 7.47
CA CYS A 248 -27.08 -16.20 7.26
C CYS A 248 -26.56 -16.53 5.85
N VAL A 249 -25.70 -17.55 5.74
CA VAL A 249 -25.03 -17.95 4.51
C VAL A 249 -25.19 -19.45 4.30
N VAL A 250 -25.65 -19.82 3.11
CA VAL A 250 -25.70 -21.21 2.62
C VAL A 250 -25.01 -21.25 1.27
N THR A 251 -23.80 -21.81 1.22
CA THR A 251 -23.05 -21.97 -0.04
C THR A 251 -23.62 -23.10 -0.89
N SER A 252 -23.30 -23.13 -2.20
CA SER A 252 -23.67 -24.27 -3.06
C SER A 252 -23.11 -25.61 -2.56
N LEU A 253 -21.97 -25.61 -1.86
CA LEU A 253 -21.44 -26.82 -1.22
C LEU A 253 -22.37 -27.29 -0.11
N MET A 254 -22.77 -26.38 0.79
CA MET A 254 -23.69 -26.66 1.88
C MET A 254 -25.04 -27.18 1.36
N SER A 255 -25.59 -26.56 0.31
CA SER A 255 -26.82 -27.05 -0.34
C SER A 255 -26.69 -28.49 -0.84
N ARG A 256 -25.56 -28.86 -1.47
CA ARG A 256 -25.32 -30.24 -1.90
C ARG A 256 -25.21 -31.22 -0.74
N VAL A 257 -24.65 -30.79 0.40
CA VAL A 257 -24.58 -31.64 1.60
C VAL A 257 -26.00 -31.93 2.09
N HIS A 258 -26.83 -30.90 2.20
CA HIS A 258 -28.24 -31.05 2.57
C HIS A 258 -29.01 -32.03 1.66
N GLU A 259 -28.78 -31.98 0.35
CA GLU A 259 -29.52 -32.81 -0.61
C GLU A 259 -29.00 -34.26 -0.70
N LYS A 260 -27.68 -34.46 -0.59
CA LYS A 260 -27.04 -35.75 -0.94
C LYS A 260 -26.61 -36.58 0.26
N ILE A 261 -26.42 -35.97 1.43
CA ILE A 261 -25.83 -36.63 2.59
C ILE A 261 -26.95 -36.99 3.58
N LEU A 262 -27.20 -38.29 3.75
CA LEU A 262 -28.23 -38.81 4.65
C LEU A 262 -28.02 -38.35 6.09
N GLN A 263 -26.76 -38.31 6.55
CA GLN A 263 -26.39 -37.93 7.91
C GLN A 263 -26.85 -36.51 8.28
N SER A 264 -27.03 -35.63 7.28
CA SER A 264 -27.60 -34.30 7.53
C SER A 264 -28.99 -34.39 8.17
N SER A 265 -29.77 -35.44 7.85
CA SER A 265 -31.10 -35.69 8.42
C SER A 265 -31.10 -36.32 9.82
N GLU A 266 -29.93 -36.76 10.29
CA GLU A 266 -29.77 -37.50 11.55
C GLU A 266 -29.24 -36.60 12.65
N ILE A 267 -28.15 -35.87 12.36
CA ILE A 267 -27.48 -35.02 13.36
C ILE A 267 -26.93 -33.74 12.73
N CYS A 268 -27.20 -32.63 13.43
CA CYS A 268 -26.61 -31.33 13.16
C CYS A 268 -25.91 -30.85 14.43
N TYR A 269 -24.62 -30.59 14.31
CA TYR A 269 -23.82 -29.92 15.32
C TYR A 269 -23.83 -28.43 15.04
N MET A 270 -23.82 -27.65 16.12
CA MET A 270 -23.68 -26.20 16.09
C MET A 270 -22.46 -25.84 16.91
N ASP A 271 -21.52 -25.14 16.29
CA ASP A 271 -20.33 -24.62 16.97
C ASP A 271 -20.28 -23.11 16.79
N ALA A 272 -20.18 -22.39 17.91
CA ALA A 272 -20.14 -20.94 17.94
C ALA A 272 -18.75 -20.48 18.33
N SER A 273 -18.17 -19.63 17.50
CA SER A 273 -16.92 -18.94 17.78
C SER A 273 -17.22 -17.45 17.92
N ALA A 274 -17.09 -16.94 19.15
CA ALA A 274 -17.10 -15.50 19.40
C ALA A 274 -15.79 -14.91 18.88
N SER A 275 -15.88 -13.95 17.97
CA SER A 275 -14.71 -13.24 17.45
C SER A 275 -14.35 -12.06 18.34
N PHE A 276 -13.04 -11.85 18.59
CA PHE A 276 -12.52 -10.61 19.16
C PHE A 276 -12.40 -9.48 18.11
N GLU A 277 -13.42 -9.36 17.24
CA GLU A 277 -13.49 -8.27 16.26
C GLU A 277 -14.09 -7.01 16.93
N PRO A 278 -13.69 -5.79 16.55
CA PRO A 278 -14.29 -4.54 17.01
C PRO A 278 -15.83 -4.44 16.98
N LEU A 279 -16.49 -5.27 16.16
CA LEU A 279 -17.96 -5.33 16.04
C LEU A 279 -18.60 -6.35 16.99
N ASN A 280 -17.80 -7.11 17.76
CA ASN A 280 -18.23 -8.12 18.71
C ASN A 280 -19.25 -9.12 18.14
N THR A 281 -19.00 -9.58 16.91
CA THR A 281 -19.87 -10.55 16.24
C THR A 281 -19.47 -11.99 16.58
N SER A 282 -20.44 -12.86 16.80
CA SER A 282 -20.22 -14.31 16.89
C SER A 282 -20.53 -14.98 15.56
N ILE A 283 -19.75 -16.00 15.23
CA ILE A 283 -19.89 -16.81 14.02
C ILE A 283 -20.31 -18.21 14.45
N THR A 284 -21.47 -18.68 14.00
CA THR A 284 -21.99 -20.01 14.31
C THR A 284 -22.05 -20.87 13.05
N LEU A 285 -21.31 -21.98 13.07
CA LEU A 285 -21.23 -22.97 12.00
C LEU A 285 -22.11 -24.16 12.32
N LEU A 286 -22.91 -24.59 11.33
CA LEU A 286 -23.69 -25.81 11.37
C LEU A 286 -23.00 -26.87 10.53
N TYR A 287 -22.84 -28.08 11.06
CA TYR A 287 -22.25 -29.20 10.33
C TYR A 287 -22.85 -30.54 10.73
N THR A 288 -22.69 -31.54 9.86
CA THR A 288 -23.07 -32.93 10.13
C THR A 288 -21.83 -33.82 10.11
N SER A 289 -21.90 -34.97 10.78
CA SER A 289 -20.83 -35.96 10.75
C SER A 289 -20.88 -36.77 9.45
N TYR A 290 -19.73 -36.97 8.82
CA TYR A 290 -19.56 -37.85 7.67
C TYR A 290 -18.28 -38.66 7.82
N ALA A 291 -18.14 -39.74 7.03
CA ALA A 291 -17.00 -40.66 7.11
C ALA A 291 -15.63 -39.97 6.91
N VAL A 292 -15.61 -38.81 6.24
CA VAL A 292 -14.42 -38.02 5.94
C VAL A 292 -14.25 -36.81 6.88
N GLY A 293 -15.07 -36.72 7.93
CA GLY A 293 -15.09 -35.62 8.90
C GLY A 293 -16.40 -34.82 8.88
N ALA A 294 -16.36 -33.61 9.43
CA ALA A 294 -17.51 -32.71 9.51
C ALA A 294 -17.80 -32.03 8.16
N LEU A 295 -19.05 -32.08 7.69
CA LEU A 295 -19.49 -31.40 6.47
C LEU A 295 -20.41 -30.23 6.82
N PRO A 296 -20.20 -29.04 6.21
CA PRO A 296 -20.95 -27.84 6.56
C PRO A 296 -22.38 -27.88 6.00
N LEU A 297 -23.33 -27.37 6.79
CA LEU A 297 -24.75 -27.24 6.48
C LEU A 297 -25.16 -25.77 6.34
N GLY A 298 -24.59 -24.90 7.16
CA GLY A 298 -24.90 -23.48 7.11
C GLY A 298 -24.01 -22.68 8.03
N LEU A 299 -24.08 -21.37 7.89
CA LEU A 299 -23.36 -20.42 8.74
C LEU A 299 -24.28 -19.26 9.04
N PHE A 300 -24.23 -18.74 10.26
CA PHE A 300 -24.76 -17.42 10.54
C PHE A 300 -23.83 -16.60 11.44
N ILE A 301 -23.89 -15.29 11.27
CA ILE A 301 -23.13 -14.31 12.04
C ILE A 301 -24.12 -13.40 12.77
N THR A 302 -23.94 -13.21 14.07
CA THR A 302 -24.83 -12.38 14.89
C THR A 302 -24.05 -11.35 15.72
N SER A 303 -24.70 -10.24 16.08
CA SER A 303 -24.09 -9.22 16.99
C SER A 303 -24.14 -9.60 18.47
N ASP A 304 -24.94 -10.59 18.82
CA ASP A 304 -25.09 -11.12 20.18
C ASP A 304 -25.49 -12.59 20.14
N GLU A 305 -25.46 -13.23 21.31
CA GLU A 305 -25.79 -14.65 21.51
C GLU A 305 -27.06 -14.83 22.34
N LEU A 306 -27.97 -13.84 22.32
CA LEU A 306 -29.24 -13.95 23.02
C LEU A 306 -30.12 -15.01 22.35
N GLU A 307 -30.91 -15.73 23.15
CA GLU A 307 -31.81 -16.80 22.68
C GLU A 307 -32.74 -16.32 21.54
N ILE A 308 -33.32 -15.12 21.69
CA ILE A 308 -34.21 -14.50 20.69
C ILE A 308 -33.47 -14.26 19.36
N THR A 309 -32.20 -13.84 19.43
CA THR A 309 -31.37 -13.59 18.25
C THR A 309 -31.03 -14.90 17.55
N LEU A 310 -30.65 -15.93 18.31
CA LEU A 310 -30.32 -17.26 17.78
C LEU A 310 -31.54 -17.94 17.16
N GLU A 311 -32.71 -17.88 17.81
CA GLU A 311 -33.96 -18.39 17.26
C GLU A 311 -34.29 -17.72 15.94
N LYS A 312 -34.17 -16.39 15.88
CA LYS A 312 -34.41 -15.62 14.66
C LYS A 312 -33.39 -15.95 13.56
N ALA A 313 -32.12 -16.12 13.91
CA ALA A 313 -31.07 -16.50 12.97
C ALA A 313 -31.31 -17.89 12.37
N LEU A 314 -31.75 -18.86 13.18
CA LEU A 314 -32.13 -20.18 12.70
C LEU A 314 -33.35 -20.12 11.77
N ASN A 315 -34.37 -19.34 12.12
CA ASN A 315 -35.54 -19.14 11.26
C ASN A 315 -35.18 -18.47 9.92
N LEU A 316 -34.28 -17.48 9.93
CA LEU A 316 -33.76 -16.86 8.70
C LEU A 316 -32.93 -17.85 7.89
N LEU A 317 -32.07 -18.63 8.52
CA LEU A 317 -31.29 -19.68 7.84
C LEU A 317 -32.21 -20.69 7.15
N LYS A 318 -33.27 -21.16 7.82
CA LYS A 318 -34.26 -22.08 7.23
C LYS A 318 -34.88 -21.54 5.94
N SER A 319 -35.14 -20.24 5.87
CA SER A 319 -35.75 -19.61 4.69
C SER A 319 -34.86 -19.66 3.42
N ILE A 320 -33.54 -19.79 3.59
CA ILE A 320 -32.58 -19.83 2.48
C ILE A 320 -32.04 -21.24 2.18
N LEU A 321 -32.45 -22.26 2.93
CA LEU A 321 -32.08 -23.65 2.68
C LEU A 321 -32.66 -24.17 1.35
N PRO A 322 -32.06 -25.21 0.75
CA PRO A 322 -32.62 -25.84 -0.45
C PRO A 322 -33.96 -26.53 -0.14
N GLN A 323 -34.80 -26.71 -1.16
CA GLN A 323 -36.15 -27.28 -1.02
C GLN A 323 -36.13 -28.71 -0.44
N HIS A 324 -35.09 -29.49 -0.73
CA HIS A 324 -34.90 -30.84 -0.18
C HIS A 324 -33.85 -30.86 0.94
N ALA A 325 -33.87 -29.86 1.82
CA ALA A 325 -32.94 -29.78 2.93
C ALA A 325 -33.03 -31.02 3.85
N PHE A 326 -31.89 -31.35 4.46
CA PHE A 326 -31.76 -32.44 5.42
C PHE A 326 -32.26 -33.79 4.85
N TYR A 327 -31.77 -34.14 3.67
CA TYR A 327 -32.11 -35.35 2.93
C TYR A 327 -33.63 -35.49 2.69
N GLY A 328 -34.30 -34.38 2.39
CA GLY A 328 -35.73 -34.35 2.10
C GLY A 328 -36.65 -34.44 3.31
N ARG A 329 -36.14 -34.26 4.54
CA ARG A 329 -37.01 -34.14 5.73
C ARG A 329 -37.69 -32.78 5.89
N GLU A 330 -37.33 -31.82 5.03
CA GLU A 330 -37.74 -30.41 5.10
C GLU A 330 -37.29 -29.76 6.43
N ALA A 331 -37.06 -28.44 6.45
CA ALA A 331 -36.35 -27.74 7.54
C ALA A 331 -37.28 -27.00 8.52
#